data_AF-C5DK02-F1
#
_entry.id   AF-C5DK02-F1
#
_cell.length_a   1.000
_cell.length_b   1.000
_cell.length_c   1.000
_cell.angle_alpha   90.00
_cell.angle_beta   90.00
_cell.angle_gamma   90.00
#
_symmetry.space_group_name_H-M   'P 1'
#
loop_
_entity.id
_entity.type
_entity.pdbx_description
1 polymer ?
#
loop_
_entity_poly.entity_id
_entity_poly.type
_entity_poly.pdbx_seq_one_letter_code
_entity_poly.pdbx_strand_id
1 'polypeptide(L)'
;MNTSRKNDKTRVTILFEDAEDLQQNSVNALDSIVIKGRGQLVQRRATSELPHNINKSFKTLRITWKSPESPGISAIAPPLSSGLNIYVSGDSERTPGAIRSAKYDLLHSNDYDDSLISRFLPKDFNLTELRLKDRDYDIVVDDKIHVNEYYAIKDGFNETLRYEEAYGRLEVGLFFAEPSDQLDANLNGLRCTWSFTGQIDKCQKTYLFYQQAHNMSINSTTVVEQVGPVGLHPTVRVDLRGETSSEHCRHFMYLAAPTGLFIDKFQSSPIFVAGADDLELPEYKIGDDTWGFESLFSLKPGQLNDIQLHTRYVKPRARGGFKHIHYSPIVFRACDTGNMEVQNNPFYTRSLGLESFFTNDTVFQHFHSATLSVSVPAANTNDFQAVWLVTSMCLVLSVAYLLIKVYTRQNSQR
;
A
#
# COMPACT_ATOMS: atom_id res chain seq x y z
N MET A 1 39.72 -4.03 1.28
CA MET A 1 39.42 -3.17 0.11
C MET A 1 38.52 -3.97 -0.82
N ASN A 2 37.22 -3.68 -0.79
CA ASN A 2 36.20 -4.49 -1.46
C ASN A 2 35.94 -3.90 -2.86
N THR A 3 36.46 -4.52 -3.90
CA THR A 3 36.29 -4.13 -5.32
C THR A 3 34.84 -4.23 -5.82
N SER A 4 33.91 -4.68 -4.97
CA SER A 4 32.52 -4.99 -5.30
C SER A 4 31.57 -3.78 -5.42
N ARG A 5 31.90 -2.60 -4.88
CA ARG A 5 30.96 -1.44 -4.84
C ARG A 5 31.02 -0.50 -6.05
N LYS A 6 31.82 -0.83 -7.07
CA LYS A 6 32.06 0.06 -8.23
C LYS A 6 30.82 0.28 -9.12
N ASN A 7 29.80 -0.56 -8.96
CA ASN A 7 28.56 -0.55 -9.72
C ASN A 7 27.37 0.08 -8.97
N ASP A 8 27.54 0.42 -7.70
CA ASP A 8 26.47 1.02 -6.92
C ASP A 8 26.19 2.44 -7.43
N LYS A 9 24.91 2.80 -7.45
CA LYS A 9 24.46 4.10 -7.92
C LYS A 9 23.40 4.66 -6.99
N THR A 10 23.58 5.91 -6.59
CA THR A 10 22.61 6.68 -5.83
C THR A 10 22.16 7.89 -6.63
N ARG A 11 20.84 8.04 -6.76
CA ARG A 11 20.19 9.23 -7.31
C ARG A 11 19.39 9.91 -6.21
N VAL A 12 19.58 11.21 -6.04
CA VAL A 12 18.73 12.02 -5.16
C VAL A 12 18.01 13.03 -6.04
N THR A 13 16.68 13.01 -6.00
CA THR A 13 15.84 13.94 -6.73
C THR A 13 15.09 14.79 -5.72
N ILE A 14 15.15 16.11 -5.85
CA ILE A 14 14.42 17.03 -4.99
C ILE A 14 13.48 17.86 -5.87
N LEU A 15 12.22 17.90 -5.47
CA LEU A 15 11.17 18.66 -6.12
C LEU A 15 10.88 19.92 -5.31
N PHE A 16 11.17 21.07 -5.92
CA PHE A 16 10.86 22.41 -5.46
C PHE A 16 9.50 22.84 -6.01
N GLU A 17 8.89 23.83 -5.36
CA GLU A 17 7.60 24.38 -5.81
C GLU A 17 7.74 25.04 -7.19
N ASP A 18 8.77 25.87 -7.35
CA ASP A 18 9.05 26.59 -8.58
C ASP A 18 10.55 26.95 -8.73
N ALA A 19 10.87 27.72 -9.77
CA ALA A 19 12.22 28.16 -10.05
C ALA A 19 12.78 29.16 -9.01
N GLU A 20 11.93 29.92 -8.33
CA GLU A 20 12.31 30.88 -7.30
C GLU A 20 12.65 30.14 -5.99
N ASP A 21 11.84 29.16 -5.60
CA ASP A 21 12.08 28.27 -4.47
C ASP A 21 13.44 27.56 -4.60
N LEU A 22 13.74 27.01 -5.79
CA LEU A 22 15.05 26.41 -6.09
C LEU A 22 16.20 27.39 -5.83
N GLN A 23 16.10 28.63 -6.32
CA GLN A 23 17.17 29.63 -6.20
C GLN A 23 17.37 30.13 -4.76
N GLN A 24 16.28 30.29 -4.00
CA GLN A 24 16.34 30.81 -2.64
C GLN A 24 16.78 29.76 -1.61
N ASN A 25 16.43 28.49 -1.85
CA ASN A 25 16.55 27.42 -0.87
C ASN A 25 17.62 26.38 -1.21
N SER A 26 18.36 26.54 -2.31
CA SER A 26 19.59 25.76 -2.57
C SER A 26 20.85 26.63 -2.46
N VAL A 27 21.82 26.16 -1.67
CA VAL A 27 23.13 26.80 -1.51
C VAL A 27 24.20 25.82 -1.95
N ASN A 28 24.95 26.18 -2.98
CA ASN A 28 26.04 25.36 -3.51
C ASN A 28 27.35 25.67 -2.78
N ALA A 29 27.99 24.63 -2.26
CA ALA A 29 29.39 24.65 -1.84
C ALA A 29 30.25 23.88 -2.86
N LEU A 30 31.57 23.81 -2.62
CA LEU A 30 32.51 23.12 -3.52
C LEU A 30 32.29 21.60 -3.59
N ASP A 31 31.88 20.98 -2.48
CA ASP A 31 31.73 19.53 -2.31
C ASP A 31 30.32 19.10 -1.89
N SER A 32 29.44 20.04 -1.59
CA SER A 32 28.08 19.76 -1.10
C SER A 32 27.03 20.74 -1.62
N ILE A 33 25.78 20.30 -1.64
CA ILE A 33 24.62 21.16 -1.86
C ILE A 33 23.78 21.14 -0.58
N VAL A 34 23.50 22.33 -0.04
CA VAL A 34 22.65 22.49 1.15
C VAL A 34 21.28 22.99 0.74
N ILE A 35 20.25 22.26 1.13
CA ILE A 35 18.84 22.59 0.86
C ILE A 35 18.19 23.04 2.16
N LYS A 36 17.58 24.22 2.14
CA LYS A 36 16.79 24.75 3.25
C LYS A 36 15.37 24.18 3.16
N GLY A 37 14.96 23.46 4.20
CA GLY A 37 13.65 22.81 4.24
C GLY A 37 12.51 23.81 4.28
N ARG A 38 11.55 23.62 3.37
CA ARG A 38 10.24 24.28 3.32
C ARG A 38 9.13 23.33 2.88
N GLY A 39 9.37 22.02 2.95
CA GLY A 39 8.46 20.98 2.47
C GLY A 39 8.81 20.42 1.10
N GLN A 40 10.00 20.71 0.55
CA GLN A 40 10.44 20.12 -0.71
C GLN A 40 10.42 18.59 -0.63
N LEU A 41 9.93 17.94 -1.68
CA LEU A 41 9.84 16.48 -1.72
C LEU A 41 11.17 15.90 -2.19
N VAL A 42 11.60 14.82 -1.57
CA VAL A 42 12.84 14.12 -1.88
C VAL A 42 12.52 12.69 -2.25
N GLN A 43 13.08 12.24 -3.37
CA GLN A 43 13.26 10.83 -3.67
C GLN A 43 14.74 10.49 -3.63
N ARG A 44 15.11 9.52 -2.81
CA ARG A 44 16.46 8.91 -2.84
C ARG A 44 16.36 7.50 -3.37
N ARG A 45 16.97 7.25 -4.52
CA ARG A 45 17.04 5.93 -5.16
C ARG A 45 18.46 5.39 -5.08
N ALA A 46 18.66 4.32 -4.33
CA ALA A 46 19.88 3.52 -4.38
C ALA A 46 19.66 2.27 -5.25
N THR A 47 20.64 1.93 -6.06
CA THR A 47 20.66 0.71 -6.87
C THR A 47 21.98 -0.01 -6.64
N SER A 48 21.89 -1.27 -6.23
CA SER A 48 23.04 -2.13 -5.96
C SER A 48 22.87 -3.48 -6.66
N GLU A 49 23.98 -4.08 -7.04
CA GLU A 49 23.97 -5.45 -7.58
C GLU A 49 23.61 -6.46 -6.48
N LEU A 50 22.91 -7.53 -6.86
CA LEU A 50 22.63 -8.60 -5.92
C LEU A 50 23.91 -9.40 -5.60
N PRO A 51 24.20 -9.66 -4.31
CA PRO A 51 25.28 -10.57 -3.94
C PRO A 51 25.17 -11.91 -4.67
N HIS A 52 26.27 -12.35 -5.30
CA HIS A 52 26.31 -13.54 -6.17
C HIS A 52 25.91 -14.86 -5.47
N ASN A 53 25.85 -14.89 -4.14
CA ASN A 53 25.56 -16.09 -3.35
C ASN A 53 24.12 -16.14 -2.80
N ILE A 54 23.22 -15.26 -3.24
CA ILE A 54 21.82 -15.31 -2.79
C ILE A 54 21.09 -16.37 -3.60
N ASN A 55 20.78 -17.47 -2.93
CA ASN A 55 19.79 -18.42 -3.43
C ASN A 55 18.41 -17.79 -3.25
N LYS A 56 17.87 -17.17 -4.31
CA LYS A 56 16.54 -16.54 -4.27
C LYS A 56 15.48 -17.61 -4.38
N SER A 57 14.59 -17.67 -3.40
CA SER A 57 13.37 -18.47 -3.48
C SER A 57 12.28 -17.79 -4.33
N PHE A 58 12.46 -16.53 -4.69
CA PHE A 58 11.48 -15.73 -5.42
C PHE A 58 12.05 -15.22 -6.75
N LYS A 59 11.16 -14.93 -7.69
CA LYS A 59 11.48 -14.25 -8.96
C LYS A 59 11.63 -12.75 -8.75
N THR A 60 10.64 -12.14 -8.10
CA THR A 60 10.64 -10.72 -7.75
C THR A 60 10.03 -10.55 -6.37
N LEU A 61 10.65 -9.69 -5.57
CA LEU A 61 10.19 -9.26 -4.25
C LEU A 61 10.00 -7.74 -4.29
N ARG A 62 8.87 -7.25 -3.77
CA ARG A 62 8.64 -5.82 -3.53
C ARG A 62 8.24 -5.63 -2.07
N ILE A 63 8.90 -4.71 -1.38
CA ILE A 63 8.58 -4.32 0.00
C ILE A 63 8.25 -2.84 -0.01
N THR A 64 7.05 -2.48 0.43
CA THR A 64 6.64 -1.08 0.55
C THR A 64 6.27 -0.74 1.98
N TRP A 65 6.72 0.40 2.47
CA TRP A 65 6.27 0.98 3.73
C TRP A 65 5.73 2.38 3.45
N LYS A 66 4.49 2.63 3.86
CA LYS A 66 3.93 3.98 3.89
C LYS A 66 3.87 4.49 5.31
N SER A 67 4.67 5.50 5.60
CA SER A 67 4.70 6.16 6.90
C SER A 67 3.42 6.97 7.14
N PRO A 68 3.03 7.20 8.41
CA PRO A 68 1.95 8.12 8.74
C PRO A 68 2.22 9.57 8.29
N GLU A 69 3.49 9.95 8.14
CA GLU A 69 3.94 11.26 7.66
C GLU A 69 4.17 11.30 6.13
N SER A 70 3.62 10.33 5.40
CA SER A 70 3.77 10.18 3.95
C SER A 70 3.51 11.51 3.22
N PRO A 71 4.42 11.94 2.32
CA PRO A 71 4.21 13.14 1.50
C PRO A 71 3.12 12.96 0.43
N GLY A 72 2.61 11.74 0.25
CA GLY A 72 1.58 11.43 -0.76
C GLY A 72 2.13 11.28 -2.18
N ILE A 73 1.21 11.33 -3.16
CA ILE A 73 1.53 11.16 -4.58
C ILE A 73 2.10 12.47 -5.13
N SER A 74 3.20 12.38 -5.89
CA SER A 74 3.77 13.53 -6.59
C SER A 74 4.43 13.09 -7.90
N ALA A 75 5.00 14.05 -8.65
CA ALA A 75 5.77 13.76 -9.85
C ALA A 75 6.93 12.78 -9.60
N ILE A 76 7.50 12.79 -8.40
CA ILE A 76 8.66 11.97 -8.04
C ILE A 76 8.33 10.85 -7.03
N ALA A 77 7.07 10.70 -6.61
CA ALA A 77 6.64 9.75 -5.60
C ALA A 77 5.33 9.02 -6.00
N PRO A 78 5.35 7.69 -6.17
CA PRO A 78 4.14 6.93 -6.49
C PRO A 78 3.25 6.74 -5.25
N PRO A 79 1.97 6.37 -5.42
CA PRO A 79 1.14 5.93 -4.31
C PRO A 79 1.67 4.62 -3.73
N LEU A 80 1.78 4.58 -2.40
CA LEU A 80 1.99 3.35 -1.65
C LEU A 80 0.72 2.96 -0.90
N SER A 81 0.50 1.66 -0.76
CA SER A 81 -0.52 1.11 0.15
C SER A 81 -0.15 1.42 1.59
N SER A 82 -1.15 1.68 2.44
CA SER A 82 -0.94 1.94 3.87
C SER A 82 -0.17 0.79 4.54
N GLY A 83 0.63 1.11 5.55
CA GLY A 83 1.38 0.12 6.34
C GLY A 83 2.54 -0.52 5.58
N LEU A 84 3.00 -1.66 6.09
CA LEU A 84 4.05 -2.50 5.52
C LEU A 84 3.40 -3.56 4.63
N ASN A 85 3.82 -3.63 3.37
CA ASN A 85 3.36 -4.63 2.41
C ASN A 85 4.57 -5.33 1.79
N ILE A 86 4.54 -6.66 1.75
CA ILE A 86 5.58 -7.49 1.14
C ILE A 86 4.91 -8.37 0.09
N TYR A 87 5.27 -8.12 -1.16
CA TYR A 87 4.80 -8.84 -2.33
C TYR A 87 5.88 -9.79 -2.80
N VAL A 88 5.55 -11.07 -2.93
CA VAL A 88 6.47 -12.11 -3.37
C VAL A 88 5.90 -12.80 -4.60
N SER A 89 6.67 -12.85 -5.68
CA SER A 89 6.30 -13.57 -6.90
C SER A 89 7.30 -14.68 -7.21
N GLY A 90 6.82 -15.78 -7.81
CA GLY A 90 7.62 -16.93 -8.19
C GLY A 90 6.94 -18.26 -7.88
N ASP A 91 7.56 -19.36 -8.29
CA ASP A 91 7.06 -20.74 -8.10
C ASP A 91 7.43 -21.32 -6.72
N SER A 92 7.84 -20.49 -5.76
CA SER A 92 8.21 -20.96 -4.42
C SER A 92 7.06 -21.59 -3.65
N GLU A 93 7.43 -22.41 -2.67
CA GLU A 93 6.55 -22.82 -1.59
C GLU A 93 5.84 -21.61 -0.97
N ARG A 94 4.58 -21.82 -0.59
CA ARG A 94 3.68 -20.79 -0.05
C ARG A 94 4.37 -19.94 1.01
N THR A 95 4.20 -18.62 0.91
CA THR A 95 4.61 -17.72 1.99
C THR A 95 3.61 -17.85 3.15
N PRO A 96 4.01 -18.35 4.34
CA PRO A 96 3.08 -18.55 5.44
C PRO A 96 2.46 -17.22 5.90
N GLY A 97 1.13 -17.19 6.13
CA GLY A 97 0.42 -15.98 6.57
C GLY A 97 0.08 -15.00 5.45
N ALA A 98 0.47 -15.27 4.20
CA ALA A 98 0.25 -14.37 3.08
C ALA A 98 -1.13 -14.54 2.43
N ILE A 99 -1.69 -13.44 1.93
CA ILE A 99 -2.81 -13.46 0.99
C ILE A 99 -2.28 -13.94 -0.36
N ARG A 100 -2.85 -15.03 -0.87
CA ARG A 100 -2.44 -15.59 -2.17
C ARG A 100 -3.29 -15.03 -3.30
N SER A 101 -2.69 -14.17 -4.10
CA SER A 101 -3.28 -13.59 -5.32
C SER A 101 -2.94 -14.40 -6.56
N ALA A 102 -3.54 -14.02 -7.69
CA ALA A 102 -3.17 -14.56 -9.01
C ALA A 102 -1.76 -14.12 -9.47
N LYS A 103 -1.22 -13.03 -8.90
CA LYS A 103 0.04 -12.42 -9.33
C LYS A 103 1.19 -12.58 -8.33
N TYR A 104 0.88 -12.66 -7.04
CA TYR A 104 1.85 -12.67 -5.94
C TYR A 104 1.24 -13.21 -4.64
N ASP A 105 2.09 -13.58 -3.69
CA ASP A 105 1.72 -13.68 -2.27
C ASP A 105 1.93 -12.30 -1.60
N LEU A 106 0.96 -11.84 -0.80
CA LEU A 106 0.99 -10.55 -0.10
C LEU A 106 0.97 -10.75 1.42
N LEU A 107 2.03 -10.31 2.10
CA LEU A 107 2.02 -10.11 3.55
C LEU A 107 1.79 -8.65 3.86
N HIS A 108 1.00 -8.38 4.89
CA HIS A 108 0.73 -7.03 5.35
C HIS A 108 0.89 -6.91 6.86
N SER A 109 1.38 -5.76 7.30
CA SER A 109 1.36 -5.32 8.70
C SER A 109 0.99 -3.85 8.76
N ASN A 110 0.11 -3.48 9.71
CA ASN A 110 -0.21 -2.06 9.96
C ASN A 110 1.00 -1.32 10.56
N ASP A 111 1.86 -2.05 11.26
CA ASP A 111 3.03 -1.53 11.94
C ASP A 111 4.30 -1.88 11.17
N TYR A 112 5.31 -1.05 11.35
CA TYR A 112 6.65 -1.31 10.83
C TYR A 112 7.28 -2.50 11.58
N ASP A 113 7.71 -3.53 10.85
CA ASP A 113 8.27 -4.77 11.41
C ASP A 113 9.62 -5.14 10.76
N ASP A 114 10.71 -4.77 11.43
CA ASP A 114 12.09 -5.13 11.06
C ASP A 114 12.30 -6.64 10.94
N SER A 115 11.67 -7.41 11.84
CA SER A 115 11.81 -8.86 11.88
C SER A 115 11.16 -9.52 10.68
N LEU A 116 10.11 -8.91 10.13
CA LEU A 116 9.42 -9.41 8.95
C LEU A 116 10.22 -9.09 7.69
N ILE A 117 10.70 -7.85 7.55
CA ILE A 117 11.47 -7.39 6.40
C ILE A 117 12.79 -8.17 6.26
N SER A 118 13.51 -8.35 7.37
CA SER A 118 14.80 -9.07 7.40
C SER A 118 14.72 -10.54 6.99
N ARG A 119 13.52 -11.15 6.98
CA ARG A 119 13.34 -12.53 6.46
C ARG A 119 13.50 -12.61 4.95
N PHE A 120 13.24 -11.51 4.23
CA PHE A 120 13.22 -11.48 2.77
C PHE A 120 14.45 -10.82 2.16
N LEU A 121 15.08 -9.89 2.89
CA LEU A 121 16.28 -9.21 2.41
C LEU A 121 17.56 -10.01 2.70
N PRO A 122 18.62 -9.82 1.90
CA PRO A 122 19.90 -10.47 2.15
C PRO A 122 20.45 -10.12 3.54
N LYS A 123 21.13 -11.06 4.20
CA LYS A 123 21.69 -10.84 5.56
C LYS A 123 22.69 -9.69 5.63
N ASP A 124 23.40 -9.44 4.53
CA ASP A 124 24.39 -8.35 4.42
C ASP A 124 23.74 -6.99 4.10
N PHE A 125 22.42 -6.96 3.86
CA PHE A 125 21.69 -5.73 3.64
C PHE A 125 21.48 -5.01 4.98
N ASN A 126 22.13 -3.85 5.13
CA ASN A 126 22.10 -3.10 6.36
C ASN A 126 20.79 -2.30 6.49
N LEU A 127 19.79 -2.91 7.15
CA LEU A 127 18.51 -2.26 7.47
C LEU A 127 18.68 -1.01 8.34
N THR A 128 19.70 -0.97 9.21
CA THR A 128 19.94 0.13 10.15
C THR A 128 20.29 1.48 9.49
N GLU A 129 20.70 1.48 8.22
CA GLU A 129 20.94 2.71 7.44
C GLU A 129 19.65 3.34 6.92
N LEU A 130 18.59 2.54 6.78
CA LEU A 130 17.29 3.06 6.43
C LEU A 130 16.67 3.68 7.71
N ARG A 131 16.39 4.99 7.69
CA ARG A 131 15.68 5.69 8.77
C ARG A 131 14.18 5.40 8.72
N LEU A 132 13.84 4.14 9.00
CA LEU A 132 12.72 3.42 8.41
C LEU A 132 11.29 3.85 8.79
N LYS A 133 11.10 4.61 9.86
CA LYS A 133 9.75 4.89 10.37
C LYS A 133 9.14 6.18 9.82
N ASP A 134 9.98 7.18 9.57
CA ASP A 134 9.55 8.55 9.28
C ASP A 134 9.54 8.86 7.77
N ARG A 135 9.79 7.85 6.94
CA ARG A 135 9.87 7.96 5.49
C ARG A 135 9.09 6.84 4.84
N ASP A 136 8.71 7.08 3.60
CA ASP A 136 8.10 6.06 2.75
C ASP A 136 9.20 5.28 2.02
N TYR A 137 9.00 3.98 1.84
CA TYR A 137 9.96 3.09 1.17
C TYR A 137 9.30 2.25 0.10
N ASP A 138 9.99 2.07 -1.02
CA ASP A 138 9.68 1.08 -2.07
C ASP A 138 10.97 0.36 -2.46
N ILE A 139 11.11 -0.86 -1.97
CA ILE A 139 12.26 -1.73 -2.18
C ILE A 139 11.85 -2.82 -3.18
N VAL A 140 12.53 -2.88 -4.32
CA VAL A 140 12.34 -3.95 -5.32
C VAL A 140 13.61 -4.76 -5.40
N VAL A 141 13.45 -6.08 -5.30
CA VAL A 141 14.53 -7.06 -5.47
C VAL A 141 14.17 -7.99 -6.61
N ASP A 142 14.87 -7.85 -7.73
CA ASP A 142 14.76 -8.69 -8.91
C ASP A 142 16.14 -9.23 -9.29
N ASP A 143 16.76 -8.78 -10.38
CA ASP A 143 18.18 -8.97 -10.69
C ASP A 143 19.09 -7.98 -9.94
N LYS A 144 18.52 -6.87 -9.46
CA LYS A 144 19.19 -5.86 -8.64
C LYS A 144 18.36 -5.53 -7.41
N ILE A 145 18.96 -4.80 -6.47
CA ILE A 145 18.22 -4.19 -5.36
C ILE A 145 18.03 -2.71 -5.69
N HIS A 146 16.78 -2.31 -5.82
CA HIS A 146 16.37 -0.92 -5.93
C HIS A 146 15.73 -0.50 -4.61
N VAL A 147 16.29 0.50 -3.94
CA VAL A 147 15.73 1.09 -2.73
C VAL A 147 15.32 2.50 -3.05
N ASN A 148 14.03 2.79 -2.98
CA ASN A 148 13.50 4.15 -3.09
C ASN A 148 13.03 4.61 -1.72
N GLU A 149 13.49 5.78 -1.29
CA GLU A 149 13.03 6.48 -0.10
C GLU A 149 12.31 7.76 -0.54
N TYR A 150 11.18 8.07 0.10
CA TYR A 150 10.43 9.29 -0.16
C TYR A 150 10.13 10.03 1.14
N TYR A 151 10.40 11.34 1.17
CA TYR A 151 10.18 12.19 2.35
C TYR A 151 10.11 13.66 1.96
N ALA A 152 9.60 14.50 2.89
CA ALA A 152 9.63 15.95 2.75
C ALA A 152 10.69 16.57 3.69
N ILE A 153 11.41 17.58 3.21
CA ILE A 153 12.35 18.34 4.05
C ILE A 153 11.54 19.33 4.88
N LYS A 154 11.35 19.03 6.17
CA LYS A 154 10.54 19.84 7.09
C LYS A 154 11.10 21.26 7.26
N ASP A 155 10.21 22.23 7.51
CA ASP A 155 10.61 23.62 7.79
C ASP A 155 11.56 23.70 9.00
N GLY A 156 12.59 24.55 8.90
CA GLY A 156 13.64 24.68 9.89
C GLY A 156 14.72 23.58 9.88
N PHE A 157 14.60 22.55 9.03
CA PHE A 157 15.62 21.53 8.84
C PHE A 157 16.35 21.71 7.51
N ASN A 158 17.67 21.50 7.49
CA ASN A 158 18.45 21.53 6.26
C ASN A 158 18.86 20.12 5.85
N GLU A 159 18.75 19.82 4.56
CA GLU A 159 19.31 18.61 3.97
C GLU A 159 20.66 18.95 3.33
N THR A 160 21.71 18.24 3.70
CA THR A 160 23.04 18.42 3.09
C THR A 160 23.37 17.23 2.22
N LEU A 161 23.49 17.46 0.92
CA LEU A 161 23.85 16.46 -0.06
C LEU A 161 25.35 16.50 -0.28
N ARG A 162 26.02 15.41 0.08
CA ARG A 162 27.46 15.24 -0.11
C ARG A 162 27.73 13.82 -0.55
N TYR A 163 28.82 13.63 -1.29
CA TYR A 163 29.30 12.31 -1.64
C TYR A 163 29.75 11.53 -0.42
N GLU A 164 29.27 10.29 -0.32
CA GLU A 164 29.75 9.28 0.61
C GLU A 164 30.17 8.05 -0.19
N GLU A 165 31.24 7.37 0.24
CA GLU A 165 31.75 6.18 -0.47
C GLU A 165 30.68 5.07 -0.58
N ALA A 166 29.76 5.00 0.39
CA ALA A 166 28.63 4.08 0.37
C ALA A 166 27.64 4.32 -0.79
N TYR A 167 27.60 5.52 -1.37
CA TYR A 167 26.65 5.86 -2.43
C TYR A 167 27.05 5.35 -3.81
N GLY A 168 28.29 4.91 -3.98
CA GLY A 168 28.85 4.63 -5.30
C GLY A 168 28.78 5.89 -6.16
N ARG A 169 28.20 5.81 -7.36
CA ARG A 169 28.01 7.01 -8.20
C ARG A 169 26.85 7.85 -7.69
N LEU A 170 27.12 9.10 -7.28
CA LEU A 170 26.10 10.05 -6.83
C LEU A 170 25.68 11.01 -7.96
N GLU A 171 24.38 11.06 -8.21
CA GLU A 171 23.71 11.98 -9.13
C GLU A 171 22.59 12.70 -8.37
N VAL A 172 22.58 14.03 -8.38
CA VAL A 172 21.55 14.85 -7.73
C VAL A 172 20.78 15.63 -8.79
N GLY A 173 19.47 15.49 -8.80
CA GLY A 173 18.54 16.29 -9.58
C GLY A 173 17.79 17.27 -8.69
N LEU A 174 17.88 18.56 -8.98
CA LEU A 174 17.11 19.61 -8.33
C LEU A 174 16.12 20.13 -9.37
N PHE A 175 14.83 19.85 -9.18
CA PHE A 175 13.81 20.11 -10.20
C PHE A 175 12.61 20.85 -9.63
N PHE A 176 11.90 21.57 -10.48
CA PHE A 176 10.54 22.04 -10.24
C PHE A 176 9.66 21.60 -11.41
N ALA A 177 8.36 21.42 -11.14
CA ALA A 177 7.41 21.02 -12.18
C ALA A 177 6.97 22.24 -12.99
N GLU A 178 7.04 22.14 -14.32
CA GLU A 178 6.37 23.08 -15.20
C GLU A 178 4.90 22.67 -15.38
N PRO A 179 4.00 23.62 -15.66
CA PRO A 179 2.64 23.30 -16.06
C PRO A 179 2.66 22.32 -17.25
N SER A 180 2.00 21.18 -17.06
CA SER A 180 1.90 20.14 -18.08
C SER A 180 0.48 19.56 -18.09
N ASP A 181 0.15 18.85 -19.16
CA ASP A 181 -1.07 18.06 -19.21
C ASP A 181 -1.00 16.96 -18.14
N GLN A 182 -2.14 16.54 -17.59
CA GLN A 182 -2.20 15.62 -16.42
C GLN A 182 -1.41 14.31 -16.59
N LEU A 183 -1.07 13.90 -17.81
CA LEU A 183 -0.39 12.64 -18.13
C LEU A 183 1.13 12.79 -18.30
N ASP A 184 1.59 13.94 -18.79
CA ASP A 184 3.00 14.17 -19.08
C ASP A 184 3.60 15.02 -17.97
N ALA A 185 4.81 14.72 -17.53
CA ALA A 185 5.52 15.50 -16.53
C ALA A 185 6.75 16.16 -17.14
N ASN A 186 6.80 17.48 -16.91
CA ASN A 186 7.86 18.36 -17.36
C ASN A 186 8.62 18.86 -16.13
N LEU A 187 9.82 18.34 -15.90
CA LEU A 187 10.67 18.77 -14.80
C LEU A 187 11.86 19.57 -15.34
N ASN A 188 11.98 20.82 -14.88
CA ASN A 188 13.08 21.70 -15.24
C ASN A 188 13.96 21.96 -14.01
N GLY A 189 15.26 22.08 -14.22
CA GLY A 189 16.18 22.43 -13.14
C GLY A 189 17.63 22.05 -13.43
N LEU A 190 18.32 21.50 -12.42
CA LEU A 190 19.74 21.23 -12.43
C LEU A 190 20.01 19.75 -12.16
N ARG A 191 20.97 19.19 -12.90
CA ARG A 191 21.55 17.88 -12.60
C ARG A 191 23.02 18.03 -12.25
N CYS A 192 23.38 17.61 -11.06
CA CYS A 192 24.73 17.62 -10.53
C CYS A 192 25.27 16.19 -10.37
N THR A 193 26.53 15.96 -10.72
CA THR A 193 27.23 14.68 -10.53
C THR A 193 28.48 14.89 -9.71
N TRP A 194 28.82 13.92 -8.86
CA TRP A 194 30.04 13.96 -8.05
C TRP A 194 31.11 13.05 -8.63
N SER A 195 32.36 13.48 -8.51
CA SER A 195 33.52 12.64 -8.75
C SER A 195 33.69 11.64 -7.60
N PHE A 196 34.46 10.57 -7.84
CA PHE A 196 34.85 9.65 -6.77
C PHE A 196 35.75 10.29 -5.69
N THR A 197 36.28 11.49 -5.94
CA THR A 197 37.02 12.28 -4.94
C THR A 197 36.11 13.10 -4.03
N GLY A 198 34.79 13.05 -4.26
CA GLY A 198 33.78 13.73 -3.45
C GLY A 198 33.54 15.19 -3.81
N GLN A 199 34.12 15.68 -4.90
CA GLN A 199 33.87 17.02 -5.43
C GLN A 199 32.73 16.99 -6.45
N ILE A 200 32.02 18.10 -6.60
CA ILE A 200 31.04 18.27 -7.66
C ILE A 200 31.79 18.33 -9.00
N ASP A 201 31.57 17.35 -9.86
CA ASP A 201 32.21 17.23 -11.17
C ASP A 201 31.52 18.14 -12.20
N LYS A 202 30.19 18.04 -12.29
CA LYS A 202 29.40 18.82 -13.25
C LYS A 202 28.01 19.11 -12.71
N CYS A 203 27.59 20.36 -12.77
CA CYS A 203 26.18 20.78 -12.63
C CYS A 203 25.71 21.41 -13.92
N GLN A 204 24.63 20.89 -14.51
CA GLN A 204 24.10 21.38 -15.78
C GLN A 204 22.58 21.54 -15.73
N LYS A 205 22.08 22.58 -16.42
CA LYS A 205 20.65 22.73 -16.66
C LYS A 205 20.13 21.50 -17.39
N THR A 206 19.04 20.94 -16.89
CA THR A 206 18.46 19.68 -17.38
C THR A 206 16.95 19.83 -17.44
N TYR A 207 16.38 19.33 -18.53
CA TYR A 207 14.95 19.19 -18.73
C TYR A 207 14.64 17.69 -18.80
N LEU A 208 13.66 17.25 -18.04
CA LEU A 208 13.23 15.86 -17.98
C LEU A 208 11.75 15.78 -18.37
N PHE A 209 11.48 15.06 -19.44
CA PHE A 209 10.16 14.76 -19.96
C PHE A 209 9.89 13.27 -19.77
N TYR A 210 8.75 12.91 -19.19
CA TYR A 210 8.32 11.52 -19.02
C TYR A 210 6.82 11.44 -18.76
N GLN A 211 6.23 10.28 -19.00
CA GLN A 211 4.82 10.04 -18.68
C GLN A 211 4.65 9.57 -17.23
N GLN A 212 3.72 10.19 -16.52
CA GLN A 212 3.38 9.77 -15.16
C GLN A 212 2.51 8.53 -15.21
N ALA A 213 2.97 7.45 -14.59
CA ALA A 213 2.13 6.26 -14.40
C ALA A 213 1.05 6.50 -13.35
N HIS A 214 1.30 7.38 -12.37
CA HIS A 214 0.38 7.69 -11.28
C HIS A 214 0.26 9.20 -11.11
N ASN A 215 -0.97 9.70 -11.03
CA ASN A 215 -1.27 11.08 -10.67
C ASN A 215 -2.48 11.15 -9.72
N MET A 216 -2.64 12.30 -9.06
CA MET A 216 -3.81 12.58 -8.22
C MET A 216 -4.84 13.38 -9.03
N SER A 217 -6.13 13.07 -8.89
CA SER A 217 -7.18 13.89 -9.46
C SER A 217 -7.37 15.18 -8.66
N ILE A 218 -7.02 16.32 -9.26
CA ILE A 218 -7.03 17.64 -8.60
C ILE A 218 -8.46 18.19 -8.44
N ASN A 219 -9.36 17.85 -9.38
CA ASN A 219 -10.70 18.45 -9.47
C ASN A 219 -11.84 17.45 -9.22
N SER A 220 -11.55 16.27 -8.66
CA SER A 220 -12.60 15.30 -8.41
C SER A 220 -13.36 15.62 -7.12
N THR A 221 -14.68 15.50 -7.20
CA THR A 221 -15.60 15.54 -6.06
C THR A 221 -15.89 14.14 -5.52
N THR A 222 -15.12 13.12 -5.94
CA THR A 222 -15.30 11.74 -5.49
C THR A 222 -15.13 11.65 -3.98
N VAL A 223 -16.16 11.12 -3.33
CA VAL A 223 -16.15 10.85 -1.89
C VAL A 223 -16.16 9.35 -1.66
N VAL A 224 -15.28 8.89 -0.77
CA VAL A 224 -15.23 7.51 -0.29
C VAL A 224 -15.56 7.51 1.18
N GLU A 225 -16.69 6.91 1.55
CA GLU A 225 -17.19 6.92 2.92
C GLU A 225 -17.76 5.57 3.35
N GLN A 226 -17.92 5.41 4.66
CA GLN A 226 -18.61 4.26 5.23
C GLN A 226 -20.03 4.66 5.61
N VAL A 227 -21.03 3.95 5.08
CA VAL A 227 -22.43 4.24 5.35
C VAL A 227 -22.81 3.71 6.75
N GLY A 228 -23.34 4.61 7.59
CA GLY A 228 -23.84 4.26 8.92
C GLY A 228 -25.34 3.91 8.92
N PRO A 229 -25.83 3.15 9.92
CA PRO A 229 -25.08 2.53 11.02
C PRO A 229 -24.33 1.27 10.59
N VAL A 230 -23.17 1.06 11.20
CA VAL A 230 -22.25 -0.04 10.86
C VAL A 230 -22.67 -1.28 11.66
N GLY A 231 -23.46 -2.16 11.04
CA GLY A 231 -23.84 -3.45 11.59
C GLY A 231 -22.83 -4.55 11.24
N LEU A 232 -23.32 -5.79 11.14
CA LEU A 232 -22.52 -6.92 10.67
C LEU A 232 -22.15 -6.81 9.18
N HIS A 233 -22.85 -5.97 8.42
CA HIS A 233 -22.66 -5.74 6.99
C HIS A 233 -22.27 -4.26 6.72
N PRO A 234 -21.00 -3.86 6.91
CA PRO A 234 -20.56 -2.52 6.57
C PRO A 234 -20.68 -2.26 5.06
N THR A 235 -21.17 -1.08 4.69
CA THR A 235 -21.19 -0.64 3.29
C THR A 235 -20.15 0.45 3.07
N VAL A 236 -19.25 0.24 2.11
CA VAL A 236 -18.35 1.28 1.59
C VAL A 236 -19.02 1.92 0.38
N ARG A 237 -19.25 3.23 0.44
CA ARG A 237 -19.85 4.00 -0.65
C ARG A 237 -18.78 4.82 -1.34
N VAL A 238 -18.73 4.69 -2.67
CA VAL A 238 -17.92 5.51 -3.56
C VAL A 238 -18.85 6.34 -4.44
N ASP A 239 -18.83 7.66 -4.26
CA ASP A 239 -19.62 8.59 -5.06
C ASP A 239 -18.86 9.00 -6.33
N LEU A 240 -19.24 8.43 -7.48
CA LEU A 240 -18.70 8.78 -8.79
C LEU A 240 -19.70 9.57 -9.63
N ARG A 241 -20.71 10.22 -9.04
CA ARG A 241 -21.73 10.97 -9.81
C ARG A 241 -21.14 12.13 -10.62
N GLY A 242 -20.02 12.69 -10.17
CA GLY A 242 -19.28 13.73 -10.90
C GLY A 242 -18.36 13.22 -12.00
N GLU A 243 -18.10 11.90 -12.06
CA GLU A 243 -17.18 11.30 -13.01
C GLU A 243 -17.91 10.81 -14.26
N THR A 244 -17.25 10.93 -15.42
CA THR A 244 -17.80 10.53 -16.71
C THR A 244 -17.18 9.22 -17.21
N SER A 245 -17.92 8.50 -18.05
CA SER A 245 -17.39 7.33 -18.75
C SER A 245 -16.49 7.77 -19.89
N SER A 246 -15.40 7.03 -20.12
CA SER A 246 -14.49 7.20 -21.25
C SER A 246 -14.17 5.82 -21.84
N GLU A 247 -13.99 5.71 -23.14
CA GLU A 247 -13.87 4.41 -23.84
C GLU A 247 -12.63 3.61 -23.42
N HIS A 248 -11.53 4.29 -23.11
CA HIS A 248 -10.26 3.66 -22.73
C HIS A 248 -9.99 3.70 -21.23
N CYS A 249 -10.92 4.25 -20.44
CA CYS A 249 -10.74 4.41 -19.00
C CYS A 249 -11.83 3.68 -18.22
N ARG A 250 -11.45 3.03 -17.14
CA ARG A 250 -12.39 2.40 -16.20
C ARG A 250 -12.08 2.83 -14.78
N HIS A 251 -13.11 2.87 -13.95
CA HIS A 251 -13.00 3.22 -12.54
C HIS A 251 -12.93 1.94 -11.72
N PHE A 252 -12.04 1.92 -10.74
CA PHE A 252 -11.80 0.77 -9.89
C PHE A 252 -11.69 1.18 -8.44
N MET A 253 -12.03 0.24 -7.56
CA MET A 253 -11.64 0.26 -6.17
C MET A 253 -10.80 -0.97 -5.89
N TYR A 254 -9.58 -0.77 -5.41
CA TYR A 254 -8.78 -1.80 -4.79
C TYR A 254 -8.95 -1.75 -3.29
N LEU A 255 -9.20 -2.90 -2.67
CA LEU A 255 -9.43 -3.01 -1.24
C LEU A 255 -8.61 -4.18 -0.69
N ALA A 256 -7.72 -3.87 0.24
CA ALA A 256 -7.06 -4.84 1.10
C ALA A 256 -7.46 -4.57 2.56
N ALA A 257 -7.91 -5.60 3.27
CA ALA A 257 -8.38 -5.46 4.63
C ALA A 257 -8.07 -6.72 5.46
N PRO A 258 -7.91 -6.57 6.79
CA PRO A 258 -7.55 -7.69 7.67
C PRO A 258 -8.71 -8.67 7.86
N THR A 259 -8.40 -9.87 8.38
CA THR A 259 -9.35 -10.98 8.57
C THR A 259 -10.64 -10.63 9.30
N GLY A 260 -10.68 -9.60 10.15
CA GLY A 260 -11.91 -9.15 10.79
C GLY A 260 -12.99 -8.65 9.82
N LEU A 261 -12.65 -8.40 8.55
CA LEU A 261 -13.58 -8.11 7.46
C LEU A 261 -13.43 -9.14 6.33
N PHE A 262 -14.48 -9.30 5.53
CA PHE A 262 -14.43 -10.01 4.25
C PHE A 262 -15.45 -9.44 3.26
N ILE A 263 -15.30 -9.78 1.98
CA ILE A 263 -16.23 -9.35 0.93
C ILE A 263 -17.49 -10.22 0.92
N ASP A 264 -18.67 -9.59 0.96
CA ASP A 264 -19.90 -10.30 0.63
C ASP A 264 -19.99 -10.46 -0.90
N LYS A 265 -19.48 -11.59 -1.40
CA LYS A 265 -19.48 -11.92 -2.84
C LYS A 265 -20.86 -12.19 -3.43
N PHE A 266 -21.90 -12.32 -2.60
CA PHE A 266 -23.27 -12.50 -3.06
C PHE A 266 -23.99 -11.16 -3.23
N GLN A 267 -23.58 -10.13 -2.49
CA GLN A 267 -24.13 -8.77 -2.60
C GLN A 267 -23.24 -7.82 -3.42
N SER A 268 -21.95 -8.11 -3.52
CA SER A 268 -20.98 -7.35 -4.31
C SER A 268 -20.46 -8.19 -5.47
N SER A 269 -20.10 -7.53 -6.59
CA SER A 269 -19.51 -8.19 -7.77
C SER A 269 -18.03 -7.79 -7.95
N PRO A 270 -17.11 -8.32 -7.12
CA PRO A 270 -15.68 -8.11 -7.30
C PRO A 270 -15.20 -8.76 -8.61
N ILE A 271 -14.17 -8.17 -9.23
CA ILE A 271 -13.44 -8.77 -10.35
C ILE A 271 -12.69 -10.02 -9.86
N PHE A 272 -12.06 -9.92 -8.70
CA PHE A 272 -11.47 -11.04 -8.00
C PHE A 272 -11.47 -10.78 -6.49
N VAL A 273 -11.42 -11.86 -5.72
CA VAL A 273 -11.14 -11.86 -4.28
C VAL A 273 -10.05 -12.89 -4.03
N ALA A 274 -9.03 -12.52 -3.27
CA ALA A 274 -7.94 -13.37 -2.85
C ALA A 274 -7.79 -13.33 -1.33
N GLY A 275 -7.42 -14.45 -0.70
CA GLY A 275 -7.25 -14.56 0.75
C GLY A 275 -8.47 -15.15 1.47
N ALA A 276 -8.79 -14.62 2.65
CA ALA A 276 -9.83 -15.16 3.53
C ALA A 276 -11.26 -14.88 3.03
N ASP A 277 -11.85 -15.82 2.27
CA ASP A 277 -13.20 -15.69 1.69
C ASP A 277 -14.26 -16.63 2.31
N ASP A 278 -13.87 -17.53 3.22
CA ASP A 278 -14.81 -18.40 3.95
C ASP A 278 -15.75 -17.55 4.81
N LEU A 279 -17.07 -17.71 4.71
CA LEU A 279 -18.04 -16.86 5.41
C LEU A 279 -18.30 -17.29 6.87
N GLU A 280 -17.99 -18.53 7.22
CA GLU A 280 -18.45 -19.15 8.46
C GLU A 280 -17.40 -19.12 9.57
N LEU A 281 -16.12 -19.01 9.19
CA LEU A 281 -15.03 -19.04 10.15
C LEU A 281 -14.85 -17.70 10.89
N PRO A 282 -14.71 -17.70 12.23
CA PRO A 282 -14.44 -16.50 12.99
C PRO A 282 -12.99 -16.02 12.80
N GLU A 283 -12.73 -14.75 13.08
CA GLU A 283 -11.42 -14.11 12.84
C GLU A 283 -10.26 -14.90 13.49
N TYR A 284 -10.43 -15.29 14.75
CA TYR A 284 -9.39 -15.97 15.54
C TYR A 284 -9.12 -17.42 15.13
N LYS A 285 -9.84 -17.96 14.14
CA LYS A 285 -9.55 -19.26 13.53
C LYS A 285 -8.77 -19.14 12.23
N ILE A 286 -8.73 -17.96 11.63
CA ILE A 286 -8.10 -17.69 10.33
C ILE A 286 -6.82 -16.85 10.51
N GLY A 287 -6.75 -16.05 11.57
CA GLY A 287 -5.71 -15.03 11.74
C GLY A 287 -4.26 -15.53 11.74
N ASP A 288 -4.04 -16.83 11.95
CA ASP A 288 -2.70 -17.44 11.87
C ASP A 288 -2.33 -17.89 10.43
N ASP A 289 -3.33 -18.09 9.55
CA ASP A 289 -3.15 -18.62 8.19
C ASP A 289 -3.00 -17.53 7.13
N THR A 290 -3.68 -16.38 7.31
CA THR A 290 -3.64 -15.24 6.39
C THR A 290 -3.93 -13.93 7.12
N TRP A 291 -3.31 -12.84 6.67
CA TRP A 291 -3.59 -11.49 7.20
C TRP A 291 -5.04 -11.04 6.94
N GLY A 292 -5.65 -11.42 5.82
CA GLY A 292 -6.97 -10.95 5.43
C GLY A 292 -7.33 -11.30 4.00
N PHE A 293 -7.81 -10.31 3.25
CA PHE A 293 -8.12 -10.43 1.83
C PHE A 293 -7.64 -9.22 1.03
N GLU A 294 -7.49 -9.42 -0.28
CA GLU A 294 -7.43 -8.34 -1.27
C GLU A 294 -8.50 -8.57 -2.34
N SER A 295 -9.03 -7.48 -2.89
CA SER A 295 -10.10 -7.52 -3.90
C SER A 295 -10.04 -6.30 -4.80
N LEU A 296 -10.42 -6.48 -6.06
CA LEU A 296 -10.57 -5.41 -7.03
C LEU A 296 -12.02 -5.34 -7.50
N PHE A 297 -12.59 -4.13 -7.53
CA PHE A 297 -13.96 -3.88 -7.94
C PHE A 297 -13.98 -2.96 -9.16
N SER A 298 -14.85 -3.27 -10.12
CA SER A 298 -15.20 -2.32 -11.20
C SER A 298 -16.28 -1.37 -10.67
N LEU A 299 -16.03 -0.08 -10.76
CA LEU A 299 -16.98 0.96 -10.39
C LEU A 299 -17.63 1.54 -11.64
N LYS A 300 -18.87 2.00 -11.50
CA LYS A 300 -19.61 2.66 -12.58
C LYS A 300 -19.55 4.18 -12.39
N PRO A 301 -19.07 4.94 -13.39
CA PRO A 301 -19.11 6.40 -13.35
C PRO A 301 -20.56 6.91 -13.43
N GLY A 302 -20.80 8.14 -12.97
CA GLY A 302 -22.12 8.79 -12.99
C GLY A 302 -23.11 8.29 -11.94
N GLN A 303 -22.69 7.42 -11.01
CA GLN A 303 -23.57 6.85 -9.99
C GLN A 303 -22.86 6.61 -8.65
N LEU A 304 -23.66 6.32 -7.62
CA LEU A 304 -23.17 5.80 -6.35
C LEU A 304 -22.82 4.31 -6.52
N ASN A 305 -21.69 3.92 -5.95
CA ASN A 305 -21.23 2.53 -5.93
C ASN A 305 -21.14 2.08 -4.48
N ASP A 306 -22.03 1.16 -4.10
CA ASP A 306 -22.09 0.60 -2.74
C ASP A 306 -21.46 -0.79 -2.75
N ILE A 307 -20.40 -0.96 -1.97
CA ILE A 307 -19.67 -2.23 -1.81
C ILE A 307 -19.97 -2.79 -0.43
N GLN A 308 -20.58 -3.98 -0.42
CA GLN A 308 -21.00 -4.67 0.79
C GLN A 308 -19.86 -5.54 1.33
N LEU A 309 -19.45 -5.22 2.56
CA LEU A 309 -18.53 -6.00 3.37
C LEU A 309 -19.31 -6.74 4.44
N HIS A 310 -18.62 -7.64 5.12
CA HIS A 310 -19.14 -8.31 6.30
C HIS A 310 -18.06 -8.41 7.37
N THR A 311 -18.47 -8.26 8.63
CA THR A 311 -17.59 -8.39 9.80
C THR A 311 -17.51 -9.83 10.27
N ARG A 312 -16.33 -10.29 10.71
CA ARG A 312 -16.19 -11.58 11.39
C ARG A 312 -16.35 -11.43 12.89
N TYR A 313 -16.78 -12.51 13.54
CA TYR A 313 -16.68 -12.60 15.00
C TYR A 313 -15.22 -12.48 15.45
N VAL A 314 -14.95 -11.43 16.23
CA VAL A 314 -13.63 -11.18 16.80
C VAL A 314 -13.41 -12.03 18.05
N LYS A 315 -12.15 -12.15 18.48
CA LYS A 315 -11.79 -12.92 19.69
C LYS A 315 -12.54 -12.37 20.93
N PRO A 316 -13.27 -13.23 21.67
CA PRO A 316 -13.93 -12.84 22.92
C PRO A 316 -12.96 -12.25 23.96
N ARG A 317 -13.46 -11.36 24.82
CA ARG A 317 -12.68 -10.64 25.85
C ARG A 317 -13.38 -10.69 27.22
N ALA A 318 -12.61 -10.64 28.31
CA ALA A 318 -13.11 -10.72 29.69
C ALA A 318 -14.08 -9.60 30.13
N ARG A 319 -14.28 -8.55 29.35
CA ARG A 319 -15.29 -7.50 29.61
C ARG A 319 -16.08 -7.12 28.36
N GLY A 320 -16.01 -7.96 27.32
CA GLY A 320 -16.49 -7.62 25.98
C GLY A 320 -15.77 -6.39 25.41
N GLY A 321 -16.54 -5.47 24.82
CA GLY A 321 -16.06 -4.22 24.22
C GLY A 321 -16.08 -4.25 22.69
N PHE A 322 -15.22 -3.45 22.07
CA PHE A 322 -15.12 -3.37 20.60
C PHE A 322 -13.68 -3.60 20.15
N LYS A 323 -13.54 -4.19 18.95
CA LYS A 323 -12.31 -4.19 18.17
C LYS A 323 -12.53 -3.27 16.98
N HIS A 324 -11.67 -2.25 16.84
CA HIS A 324 -11.67 -1.37 15.69
C HIS A 324 -10.81 -1.99 14.59
N ILE A 325 -11.38 -2.07 13.39
CA ILE A 325 -10.72 -2.58 12.20
C ILE A 325 -10.56 -1.40 11.25
N HIS A 326 -9.31 -1.09 10.91
CA HIS A 326 -8.95 -0.03 9.99
C HIS A 326 -8.57 -0.60 8.63
N TYR A 327 -8.99 0.07 7.55
CA TYR A 327 -8.63 -0.28 6.18
C TYR A 327 -8.70 0.96 5.29
N SER A 328 -7.88 0.99 4.23
CA SER A 328 -7.76 2.13 3.32
C SER A 328 -8.10 1.68 1.90
N PRO A 329 -9.34 1.89 1.41
CA PRO A 329 -9.65 1.64 0.00
C PRO A 329 -8.83 2.58 -0.89
N ILE A 330 -8.44 2.08 -2.06
CA ILE A 330 -7.78 2.87 -3.11
C ILE A 330 -8.74 2.96 -4.28
N VAL A 331 -9.30 4.15 -4.51
CA VAL A 331 -10.18 4.42 -5.64
C VAL A 331 -9.40 5.15 -6.72
N PHE A 332 -9.46 4.66 -7.95
CA PHE A 332 -8.70 5.22 -9.05
C PHE A 332 -9.39 4.97 -10.40
N ARG A 333 -9.03 5.80 -11.38
CA ARG A 333 -9.35 5.61 -12.80
C ARG A 333 -8.11 5.08 -13.50
N ALA A 334 -8.23 3.95 -14.18
CA ALA A 334 -7.16 3.36 -14.97
C ALA A 334 -7.46 3.54 -16.45
N CYS A 335 -6.52 4.10 -17.20
CA CYS A 335 -6.66 4.39 -18.63
C CYS A 335 -5.52 3.72 -19.39
N ASP A 336 -5.84 2.89 -20.37
CA ASP A 336 -4.84 2.32 -21.27
C ASP A 336 -4.50 3.35 -22.34
N THR A 337 -3.24 3.78 -22.37
CA THR A 337 -2.79 4.89 -23.23
C THR A 337 -2.33 4.44 -24.60
N GLY A 338 -2.04 3.15 -24.78
CA GLY A 338 -1.32 2.64 -25.96
C GLY A 338 0.15 3.09 -26.03
N ASN A 339 0.63 3.89 -25.07
CA ASN A 339 2.02 4.33 -25.00
C ASN A 339 2.82 3.50 -23.99
N MET A 340 3.80 2.76 -24.48
CA MET A 340 4.70 1.95 -23.65
C MET A 340 5.72 2.80 -22.87
N GLU A 341 5.86 4.10 -23.18
CA GLU A 341 6.75 5.00 -22.47
C GLU A 341 6.37 5.23 -21.00
N VAL A 342 5.11 4.94 -20.62
CA VAL A 342 4.67 4.91 -19.23
C VAL A 342 5.57 4.01 -18.37
N GLN A 343 6.11 2.93 -18.94
CA GLN A 343 7.04 2.03 -18.24
C GLN A 343 8.44 2.61 -18.04
N ASN A 344 8.83 3.60 -18.85
CA ASN A 344 10.15 4.21 -18.81
C ASN A 344 10.23 5.36 -17.78
N ASN A 345 9.27 5.45 -16.86
CA ASN A 345 9.23 6.47 -15.84
C ASN A 345 10.52 6.43 -14.96
N PRO A 346 11.26 7.54 -14.83
CA PRO A 346 12.52 7.56 -14.09
C PRO A 346 12.34 7.50 -12.58
N PHE A 347 11.15 7.80 -12.05
CA PHE A 347 10.86 7.89 -10.61
C PHE A 347 10.01 6.73 -10.08
N TYR A 348 9.46 5.92 -10.97
CA TYR A 348 8.62 4.78 -10.63
C TYR A 348 8.99 3.58 -11.50
N THR A 349 9.08 2.41 -10.89
CA THR A 349 9.31 1.16 -11.60
C THR A 349 8.13 0.23 -11.34
N ARG A 350 7.41 -0.11 -12.40
CA ARG A 350 6.30 -1.05 -12.30
C ARG A 350 6.80 -2.40 -11.83
N SER A 351 6.17 -2.92 -10.77
CA SER A 351 6.52 -4.19 -10.15
C SER A 351 5.23 -4.86 -9.61
N LEU A 352 5.34 -5.58 -8.50
CA LEU A 352 4.22 -6.26 -7.84
C LEU A 352 3.29 -5.30 -7.10
N GLY A 353 2.06 -5.72 -6.81
CA GLY A 353 1.03 -4.91 -6.16
C GLY A 353 -0.12 -4.54 -7.10
N LEU A 354 -0.88 -3.49 -6.78
CA LEU A 354 -2.07 -3.04 -7.53
C LEU A 354 -1.85 -2.97 -9.04
N GLU A 355 -0.71 -2.40 -9.45
CA GLU A 355 -0.39 -2.19 -10.85
C GLU A 355 -0.26 -3.53 -11.60
N SER A 356 0.12 -4.63 -10.94
CA SER A 356 0.33 -5.92 -11.61
C SER A 356 -0.92 -6.54 -12.24
N PHE A 357 -2.11 -6.00 -11.92
CA PHE A 357 -3.40 -6.43 -12.49
C PHE A 357 -3.77 -5.74 -13.81
N PHE A 358 -2.99 -4.74 -14.23
CA PHE A 358 -3.27 -3.91 -15.41
C PHE A 358 -2.21 -4.10 -16.51
N THR A 359 -2.39 -3.48 -17.67
CA THR A 359 -1.42 -3.52 -18.76
C THR A 359 -0.29 -2.52 -18.55
N ASN A 360 0.78 -2.70 -19.31
CA ASN A 360 2.02 -1.97 -19.17
C ASN A 360 1.93 -0.49 -19.55
N ASP A 361 0.93 -0.13 -20.35
CA ASP A 361 0.61 1.20 -20.86
C ASP A 361 -0.53 1.89 -20.07
N THR A 362 -0.95 1.30 -18.94
CA THR A 362 -2.00 1.87 -18.10
C THR A 362 -1.45 3.01 -17.23
N VAL A 363 -2.13 4.17 -17.28
CA VAL A 363 -1.94 5.28 -16.34
C VAL A 363 -3.07 5.27 -15.30
N PHE A 364 -2.71 5.58 -14.06
CA PHE A 364 -3.62 5.58 -12.91
C PHE A 364 -3.83 6.98 -12.36
N GLN A 365 -5.09 7.43 -12.38
CA GLN A 365 -5.51 8.64 -11.71
C GLN A 365 -6.23 8.32 -10.42
N HIS A 366 -5.60 8.66 -9.30
CA HIS A 366 -6.08 8.36 -7.96
C HIS A 366 -7.07 9.41 -7.48
N PHE A 367 -8.09 8.96 -6.77
CA PHE A 367 -9.05 9.82 -6.07
C PHE A 367 -8.75 9.84 -4.59
N HIS A 368 -9.07 10.96 -3.93
CA HIS A 368 -8.90 11.05 -2.49
C HIS A 368 -9.73 9.98 -1.79
N SER A 369 -9.06 9.13 -1.00
CA SER A 369 -9.68 8.04 -0.27
C SER A 369 -9.23 8.09 1.18
N ALA A 370 -10.17 8.06 2.12
CA ALA A 370 -9.89 8.10 3.54
C ALA A 370 -9.69 6.68 4.11
N THR A 371 -8.96 6.58 5.22
CA THR A 371 -8.94 5.35 6.03
C THR A 371 -10.26 5.22 6.76
N LEU A 372 -10.94 4.09 6.54
CA LEU A 372 -12.23 3.77 7.15
C LEU A 372 -12.01 2.91 8.39
N SER A 373 -12.99 2.91 9.29
CA SER A 373 -12.95 2.15 10.55
C SER A 373 -14.29 1.49 10.85
N VAL A 374 -14.25 0.19 11.14
CA VAL A 374 -15.41 -0.60 11.56
C VAL A 374 -15.22 -1.06 13.00
N SER A 375 -16.23 -0.85 13.83
CA SER A 375 -16.23 -1.32 15.23
C SER A 375 -16.97 -2.64 15.34
N VAL A 376 -16.26 -3.72 15.64
CA VAL A 376 -16.86 -5.05 15.80
C VAL A 376 -16.98 -5.38 17.29
N PRO A 377 -18.17 -5.72 17.79
CA PRO A 377 -18.36 -6.08 19.19
C PRO A 377 -17.65 -7.39 19.53
N ALA A 378 -16.95 -7.42 20.65
CA ALA A 378 -16.33 -8.62 21.22
C ALA A 378 -17.23 -9.21 22.31
N ALA A 379 -17.48 -10.52 22.23
CA ALA A 379 -18.27 -11.21 23.25
C ALA A 379 -17.59 -11.18 24.62
N ASN A 380 -18.38 -11.02 25.68
CA ASN A 380 -17.90 -11.03 27.06
C ASN A 380 -17.74 -12.46 27.57
N THR A 381 -16.51 -12.88 27.88
CA THR A 381 -16.26 -14.23 28.37
C THR A 381 -16.75 -14.47 29.78
N ASN A 382 -16.99 -13.43 30.58
CA ASN A 382 -17.53 -13.60 31.94
C ASN A 382 -18.99 -14.05 31.92
N ASP A 383 -19.72 -13.70 30.85
CA ASP A 383 -21.12 -14.09 30.70
C ASP A 383 -21.24 -15.54 30.17
N PHE A 384 -20.14 -16.16 29.75
CA PHE A 384 -20.14 -17.47 29.13
C PHE A 384 -20.78 -18.55 30.00
N GLN A 385 -20.43 -18.62 31.30
CA GLN A 385 -21.00 -19.63 32.20
C GLN A 385 -22.51 -19.44 32.38
N ALA A 386 -22.95 -18.18 32.55
CA ALA A 386 -24.36 -17.87 32.70
C ALA A 386 -25.16 -18.22 31.43
N VAL A 387 -24.66 -17.80 30.27
CA VAL A 387 -25.25 -18.12 28.97
C VAL A 387 -25.32 -19.63 28.77
N TRP A 388 -24.23 -20.34 29.01
CA TRP A 388 -24.17 -21.81 28.85
C TRP A 388 -25.19 -22.53 29.75
N LEU A 389 -25.28 -22.14 31.04
CA LEU A 389 -26.24 -22.72 31.98
C LEU A 389 -27.68 -22.47 31.55
N VAL A 390 -28.02 -21.22 31.22
CA VAL A 390 -29.38 -20.84 30.81
C VAL A 390 -29.77 -21.53 29.51
N THR A 391 -28.91 -21.52 28.49
CA THR A 391 -29.18 -22.20 27.22
C THR A 391 -29.34 -23.70 27.41
N SER A 392 -28.49 -24.33 28.23
CA SER A 392 -28.58 -25.77 28.52
C SER A 392 -29.89 -26.11 29.25
N MET A 393 -30.28 -25.32 30.25
CA MET A 393 -31.54 -25.49 30.96
C MET A 393 -32.75 -25.34 30.02
N CYS A 394 -32.77 -24.29 29.19
CA CYS A 394 -33.83 -24.08 28.21
C CYS A 394 -33.95 -25.24 27.22
N LEU A 395 -32.82 -25.78 26.75
CA LEU A 395 -32.79 -26.91 25.83
C LEU A 395 -33.31 -28.18 26.48
N VAL A 396 -32.87 -28.51 27.70
CA VAL A 396 -33.35 -29.67 28.46
C VAL A 396 -34.85 -29.56 28.73
N LEU A 397 -35.33 -28.39 29.17
CA LEU A 397 -36.76 -28.17 29.43
C LEU A 397 -37.60 -28.28 28.16
N SER A 398 -37.09 -27.78 27.03
CA SER A 398 -37.76 -27.85 25.74
C SER A 398 -37.85 -29.29 25.23
N VAL A 399 -36.77 -30.06 25.35
CA VAL A 399 -36.77 -31.49 25.01
C VAL A 399 -37.72 -32.28 25.92
N ALA A 400 -37.69 -32.04 27.23
CA ALA A 400 -38.60 -32.69 28.17
C ALA A 400 -40.07 -32.36 27.86
N TYR A 401 -40.38 -31.10 27.58
CA TYR A 401 -41.72 -30.66 27.17
C TYR A 401 -42.20 -31.36 25.90
N LEU A 402 -41.34 -31.43 24.86
CA LEU A 402 -41.66 -32.11 23.61
C LEU A 402 -41.90 -33.60 23.83
N LEU A 403 -41.07 -34.28 24.64
CA LEU A 403 -41.26 -35.69 24.98
C LEU A 403 -42.59 -35.91 25.71
N ILE A 404 -42.90 -35.12 26.75
CA ILE A 404 -44.18 -35.20 27.46
C ILE A 404 -45.34 -35.03 26.49
N LYS A 405 -45.28 -34.04 25.60
CA LYS A 405 -46.33 -33.80 24.60
C LYS A 405 -46.49 -34.93 23.61
N VAL A 406 -45.41 -35.56 23.15
CA VAL A 406 -45.47 -36.69 22.22
C VAL A 406 -46.07 -37.93 22.91
N TYR A 407 -45.61 -38.26 24.12
CA TYR A 407 -46.11 -39.44 24.86
C TYR A 407 -47.57 -39.27 25.31
N THR A 408 -47.98 -38.09 25.78
CA THR A 408 -49.38 -37.83 26.14
C THR A 408 -50.32 -37.87 24.93
N ARG A 409 -49.84 -37.50 23.74
CA ARG A 409 -50.64 -37.56 22.50
C ARG A 409 -50.79 -39.00 21.97
N GLN A 410 -49.76 -39.85 22.09
CA GLN A 410 -49.86 -41.27 21.76
C GLN A 410 -50.84 -42.01 22.68
N ASN A 411 -50.85 -41.70 23.97
CA ASN A 411 -51.78 -42.30 24.93
C ASN A 411 -53.24 -41.81 24.76
N SER A 412 -53.49 -40.76 23.99
CA SER A 412 -54.84 -40.27 23.67
C SER A 412 -55.39 -40.79 22.34
N GLN A 413 -54.58 -41.51 21.54
CA GLN A 413 -54.99 -42.19 20.29
C GLN A 413 -55.07 -43.72 20.41
N ARG A 414 -54.69 -44.28 21.56
CA ARG A 414 -55.12 -45.60 22.02
C ARG A 414 -56.34 -45.43 22.90
#